data_AF-A0A1H8JI63-F1
#
_entry.id   AF-A0A1H8JI63-F1
#
_cell.length_a   1.000
_cell.length_b   1.000
_cell.length_c   1.000
_cell.angle_alpha   90.00
_cell.angle_beta   90.00
_cell.angle_gamma   90.00
#
_symmetry.space_group_name_H-M   'P 1'
#
loop_
_entity.id
_entity.type
_entity.pdbx_description
1 polymer ?
#
loop_
_entity_poly.entity_id
_entity_poly.type
_entity_poly.pdbx_seq_one_letter_code
_entity_poly.pdbx_strand_id
1 'polypeptide(L)'
;MKPTALILLSMVFAAPAMAATTAAGQDCPAYVPHKPGGDYVNADDREGLGVVEKFHFTPDVERLDKGASGPLGGDIGYTLDHFPNHHRALGAMTRLALRDKNRKPHGARYTIDCYFQRAVGFRPQDARVRALFGSYLLALGQTDAALEQLEQAALLEPDNPTSHYNLGLLYLKKKDYDKARASADKAYAMGFPLPGLKNKLVDAGQWRGEK
;
A
#
# COMPACT_ATOMS: atom_id res chain seq x y z
N MET A 1 51.35 5.62 -64.83
CA MET A 1 51.18 6.20 -63.48
C MET A 1 49.84 5.71 -62.95
N LYS A 2 49.82 4.89 -61.89
CA LYS A 2 48.59 4.28 -61.33
C LYS A 2 48.05 5.16 -60.19
N PRO A 3 46.73 5.30 -60.02
CA PRO A 3 46.17 6.09 -58.94
C PRO A 3 46.22 5.33 -57.61
N THR A 4 46.69 6.01 -56.57
CA THR A 4 46.75 5.51 -55.19
C THR A 4 45.35 5.58 -54.57
N ALA A 5 44.79 4.43 -54.18
CA ALA A 5 43.52 4.35 -53.47
C ALA A 5 43.73 4.66 -51.98
N LEU A 6 43.01 5.67 -51.48
CA LEU A 6 43.02 6.07 -50.07
C LEU A 6 41.99 5.21 -49.31
N ILE A 7 42.47 4.30 -48.46
CA ILE A 7 41.61 3.49 -47.58
C ILE A 7 41.33 4.31 -46.32
N LEU A 8 40.08 4.78 -46.18
CA LEU A 8 39.58 5.40 -44.95
C LEU A 8 39.18 4.29 -43.96
N LEU A 9 39.97 4.14 -42.90
CA LEU A 9 39.67 3.24 -41.78
C LEU A 9 38.71 3.97 -40.81
N SER A 10 37.42 3.66 -40.88
CA SER A 10 36.41 4.15 -39.93
C SER A 10 36.54 3.39 -38.60
N MET A 11 37.12 4.04 -37.59
CA MET A 11 37.08 3.56 -36.21
C MET A 11 35.66 3.74 -35.65
N VAL A 12 34.92 2.64 -35.50
CA VAL A 12 33.67 2.61 -34.74
C VAL A 12 34.04 2.56 -33.25
N PHE A 13 33.93 3.68 -32.56
CA PHE A 13 33.98 3.69 -31.11
C PHE A 13 32.64 3.16 -30.56
N ALA A 14 32.65 1.95 -30.02
CA ALA A 14 31.56 1.45 -29.20
C ALA A 14 31.57 2.21 -27.87
N ALA A 15 30.61 3.11 -27.67
CA ALA A 15 30.38 3.74 -26.38
C ALA A 15 29.88 2.66 -25.38
N PRO A 16 30.37 2.65 -24.13
CA PRO A 16 29.88 1.72 -23.12
C PRO A 16 28.42 2.04 -22.81
N ALA A 17 27.56 1.01 -22.82
CA ALA A 17 26.19 1.12 -22.38
C ALA A 17 26.17 1.47 -20.88
N MET A 18 25.86 2.72 -20.56
CA MET A 18 25.53 3.14 -19.20
C MET A 18 24.28 2.40 -18.76
N ALA A 19 24.43 1.46 -17.83
CA ALA A 19 23.30 0.84 -17.15
C ALA A 19 22.52 1.96 -16.43
N ALA A 20 21.29 2.21 -16.89
CA ALA A 20 20.39 3.09 -16.19
C ALA A 20 19.99 2.44 -14.85
N THR A 21 20.70 2.76 -13.77
CA THR A 21 20.21 2.54 -12.42
C THR A 21 18.90 3.31 -12.27
N THR A 22 17.79 2.59 -12.20
CA THR A 22 16.47 3.16 -11.97
C THR A 22 16.47 3.88 -10.61
N ALA A 23 16.04 5.14 -10.59
CA ALA A 23 15.97 6.00 -9.41
C ALA A 23 15.04 5.46 -8.28
N ALA A 24 14.36 4.33 -8.50
CA ALA A 24 13.42 3.73 -7.56
C ALA A 24 14.06 3.31 -6.21
N GLY A 25 15.37 3.07 -6.17
CA GLY A 25 16.07 2.65 -4.94
C GLY A 25 16.49 3.80 -4.00
N GLN A 26 16.52 5.06 -4.47
CA GLN A 26 16.97 6.20 -3.64
C GLN A 26 15.83 6.83 -2.83
N ASP A 27 14.59 6.76 -3.32
CA ASP A 27 13.43 7.42 -2.71
C ASP A 27 12.75 6.60 -1.59
N CYS A 28 13.17 5.35 -1.40
CA CYS A 28 12.71 4.51 -0.30
C CYS A 28 13.86 3.75 0.38
N PRO A 29 14.53 4.36 1.38
CA PRO A 29 15.54 3.65 2.15
C PRO A 29 14.92 2.55 3.01
N ALA A 30 15.72 1.52 3.29
CA ALA A 30 15.34 0.44 4.20
C ALA A 30 14.86 0.98 5.55
N TYR A 31 13.94 0.23 6.19
CA TYR A 31 13.52 0.54 7.55
C TYR A 31 14.71 0.46 8.50
N VAL A 32 14.85 1.48 9.34
CA VAL A 32 15.83 1.53 10.42
C VAL A 32 15.03 1.52 11.72
N PRO A 33 15.24 0.57 12.64
CA PRO A 33 14.53 0.53 13.91
C PRO A 33 14.72 1.81 14.74
N HIS A 34 13.63 2.30 15.32
CA HIS A 34 13.61 3.48 16.20
C HIS A 34 13.28 3.08 17.65
N LYS A 35 13.70 3.92 18.61
CA LYS A 35 13.30 3.85 20.01
C LYS A 35 12.77 5.21 20.46
N PRO A 36 11.51 5.33 20.95
CA PRO A 36 10.50 4.25 21.04
C PRO A 36 10.12 3.67 19.66
N GLY A 37 9.43 2.54 19.60
CA GLY A 37 9.08 1.89 18.33
C GLY A 37 9.01 0.36 18.41
N GLY A 38 8.74 -0.27 17.27
CA GLY A 38 8.72 -1.71 17.09
C GLY A 38 7.48 -2.21 16.33
N ASP A 39 7.06 -3.44 16.62
CA ASP A 39 5.88 -4.09 16.05
C ASP A 39 4.59 -3.69 16.75
N TYR A 40 3.75 -2.93 16.04
CA TYR A 40 2.48 -2.39 16.55
C TYR A 40 1.53 -3.44 17.15
N VAL A 41 1.52 -4.65 16.59
CA VAL A 41 0.58 -5.70 17.01
C VAL A 41 1.23 -6.75 17.92
N ASN A 42 2.53 -6.60 18.23
CA ASN A 42 3.20 -7.37 19.27
C ASN A 42 3.24 -6.56 20.58
N ALA A 43 2.61 -7.08 21.64
CA ALA A 43 2.55 -6.38 22.92
C ALA A 43 3.92 -6.17 23.58
N ASP A 44 4.87 -7.06 23.30
CA ASP A 44 6.21 -7.08 23.89
C ASP A 44 7.20 -6.22 23.10
N ASP A 45 6.84 -5.78 21.90
CA ASP A 45 7.70 -5.00 20.99
C ASP A 45 7.01 -3.71 20.52
N ARG A 46 6.31 -3.02 21.44
CA ARG A 46 5.64 -1.75 21.14
C ARG A 46 5.93 -0.64 22.14
N GLU A 47 7.19 -0.55 22.54
CA GLU A 47 7.68 0.42 23.50
C GLU A 47 7.34 1.85 23.07
N GLY A 48 6.77 2.63 23.98
CA GLY A 48 6.42 4.04 23.75
C GLY A 48 5.23 4.27 22.81
N LEU A 49 4.47 3.24 22.44
CA LEU A 49 3.28 3.38 21.59
C LEU A 49 2.30 4.43 22.13
N GLY A 50 2.04 4.42 23.44
CA GLY A 50 1.15 5.39 24.07
C GLY A 50 1.64 6.84 23.96
N VAL A 51 2.95 7.08 23.90
CA VAL A 51 3.52 8.41 23.70
C VAL A 51 3.33 8.83 22.25
N VAL A 52 3.67 7.94 21.30
CA VAL A 52 3.52 8.21 19.86
C VAL A 52 2.06 8.48 19.49
N GLU A 53 1.12 7.64 19.91
CA GLU A 53 -0.30 7.86 19.62
C GLU A 53 -0.84 9.14 20.30
N LYS A 54 -0.36 9.46 21.51
CA LYS A 54 -0.79 10.68 22.22
C LYS A 54 -0.36 11.98 21.53
N PHE A 55 0.83 12.02 20.94
CA PHE A 55 1.39 13.26 20.39
C PHE A 55 1.39 13.34 18.85
N HIS A 56 1.27 12.21 18.16
CA HIS A 56 1.36 12.15 16.69
C HIS A 56 0.24 11.35 16.01
N PHE A 57 -0.51 10.50 16.72
CA PHE A 57 -1.62 9.75 16.14
C PHE A 57 -2.90 9.88 16.97
N THR A 58 -3.28 11.13 17.23
CA THR A 58 -4.51 11.46 17.97
C THR A 58 -5.76 11.11 17.16
N PRO A 59 -6.95 11.07 17.80
CA PRO A 59 -8.20 10.86 17.07
C PRO A 59 -8.44 11.88 15.93
N ASP A 60 -7.98 13.13 16.08
CA ASP A 60 -8.10 14.16 15.04
C ASP A 60 -7.16 13.86 13.85
N VAL A 61 -5.95 13.37 14.12
CA VAL A 61 -5.00 12.92 13.09
C VAL A 61 -5.57 11.71 12.36
N GLU A 62 -6.09 10.72 13.09
CA GLU A 62 -6.67 9.53 12.47
C GLU A 62 -7.88 9.85 11.60
N ARG A 63 -8.76 10.77 12.03
CA ARG A 63 -9.90 11.22 11.20
C ARG A 63 -9.51 12.16 10.06
N LEU A 64 -8.26 12.65 10.05
CA LEU A 64 -7.72 13.62 9.11
C LEU A 64 -8.34 15.02 9.24
N ASP A 65 -8.75 15.38 10.45
CA ASP A 65 -9.38 16.67 10.79
C ASP A 65 -8.32 17.77 10.91
N LYS A 66 -7.27 17.52 11.69
CA LYS A 66 -6.10 18.39 11.86
C LYS A 66 -4.89 17.61 12.39
N GLY A 67 -3.69 18.13 12.16
CA GLY A 67 -2.48 17.59 12.76
C GLY A 67 -2.38 17.87 14.26
N ALA A 68 -1.58 17.08 14.97
CA ALA A 68 -1.31 17.20 16.39
C ALA A 68 -0.05 18.05 16.67
N SER A 69 1.03 17.83 15.91
CA SER A 69 2.30 18.55 16.08
C SER A 69 2.76 19.27 14.80
N GLY A 70 2.10 19.04 13.68
CA GLY A 70 2.42 19.65 12.40
C GLY A 70 1.40 19.31 11.31
N PRO A 71 1.82 19.19 10.04
CA PRO A 71 0.95 18.68 8.98
C PRO A 71 0.53 17.23 9.24
N LEU A 72 -0.68 16.87 8.81
CA LEU A 72 -1.20 15.48 8.91
C LEU A 72 -0.21 14.43 8.38
N GLY A 73 0.41 14.68 7.23
CA GLY A 73 1.39 13.75 6.66
C GLY A 73 2.64 13.59 7.53
N GLY A 74 3.04 14.64 8.25
CA GLY A 74 4.17 14.60 9.18
C GLY A 74 3.86 13.79 10.43
N ASP A 75 2.70 14.03 11.05
CA ASP A 75 2.25 13.31 12.25
C ASP A 75 2.02 11.81 12.00
N ILE A 76 1.33 11.48 10.90
CA ILE A 76 1.14 10.08 10.51
C ILE A 76 2.48 9.47 10.10
N GLY A 77 3.34 10.21 9.41
CA GLY A 77 4.68 9.78 9.02
C GLY A 77 5.59 9.45 10.21
N TYR A 78 5.59 10.31 11.25
CA TYR A 78 6.32 10.06 12.48
C TYR A 78 5.88 8.74 13.12
N THR A 79 4.58 8.50 13.17
CA THR A 79 4.00 7.26 13.69
C THR A 79 4.50 6.04 12.91
N LEU A 80 4.55 6.13 11.58
CA LEU A 80 5.03 5.06 10.70
C LEU A 80 6.55 4.87 10.72
N ASP A 81 7.32 5.90 11.06
CA ASP A 81 8.76 5.76 11.30
C ASP A 81 9.02 4.95 12.58
N HIS A 82 8.18 5.06 13.61
CA HIS A 82 8.36 4.32 14.88
C HIS A 82 7.69 2.94 14.84
N PHE A 83 6.55 2.82 14.16
CA PHE A 83 5.74 1.61 14.05
C PHE A 83 5.37 1.36 12.58
N PRO A 84 6.25 0.74 11.78
CA PRO A 84 6.04 0.61 10.34
C PRO A 84 4.79 -0.22 9.99
N ASN A 85 4.40 -1.20 10.80
CA ASN A 85 3.16 -1.97 10.63
C ASN A 85 1.95 -1.41 11.39
N HIS A 86 1.96 -0.13 11.76
CA HIS A 86 0.82 0.53 12.42
C HIS A 86 -0.36 0.68 11.45
N HIS A 87 -1.19 -0.36 11.35
CA HIS A 87 -2.25 -0.46 10.33
C HIS A 87 -3.24 0.71 10.36
N ARG A 88 -3.57 1.27 11.54
CA ARG A 88 -4.41 2.49 11.63
C ARG A 88 -3.75 3.71 10.97
N ALA A 89 -2.46 3.93 11.20
CA ALA A 89 -1.69 5.03 10.59
C ALA A 89 -1.50 4.83 9.08
N LEU A 90 -1.24 3.60 8.62
CA LEU A 90 -1.21 3.28 7.19
C LEU A 90 -2.56 3.56 6.52
N GLY A 91 -3.66 3.18 7.17
CA GLY A 91 -5.01 3.49 6.70
C GLY A 91 -5.31 4.99 6.64
N ALA A 92 -4.85 5.77 7.63
CA ALA A 92 -4.96 7.23 7.62
C ALA A 92 -4.12 7.86 6.52
N MET A 93 -2.86 7.44 6.35
CA MET A 93 -1.97 7.88 5.27
C MET A 93 -2.57 7.57 3.89
N THR A 94 -3.20 6.40 3.73
CA THR A 94 -3.93 6.01 2.52
C THR A 94 -5.06 6.97 2.20
N ARG A 95 -5.95 7.22 3.16
CA ARG A 95 -7.07 8.15 2.98
C ARG A 95 -6.56 9.56 2.67
N LEU A 96 -5.50 10.01 3.34
CA LEU A 96 -4.89 11.32 3.12
C LEU A 96 -4.32 11.45 1.70
N ALA A 97 -3.51 10.49 1.27
CA ALA A 97 -2.88 10.49 -0.05
C ALA A 97 -3.92 10.46 -1.18
N LEU A 98 -5.00 9.67 -1.02
CA LEU A 98 -6.08 9.60 -2.00
C LEU A 98 -6.94 10.87 -2.02
N ARG A 99 -7.29 11.42 -0.85
CA ARG A 99 -8.05 12.67 -0.71
C ARG A 99 -7.33 13.82 -1.40
N ASP A 100 -6.04 13.96 -1.11
CA ASP A 100 -5.22 15.09 -1.57
C ASP A 100 -4.62 14.83 -2.96
N LYS A 101 -4.81 13.63 -3.52
CA LYS A 101 -4.21 13.16 -4.78
C LYS A 101 -2.69 13.34 -4.80
N ASN A 102 -2.05 13.12 -3.66
CA ASN A 102 -0.63 13.31 -3.47
C ASN A 102 -0.01 12.07 -2.80
N ARG A 103 0.84 11.35 -3.54
CA ARG A 103 1.51 10.12 -3.06
C ARG A 103 2.50 10.38 -1.92
N LYS A 104 2.94 11.63 -1.74
CA LYS A 104 3.74 12.07 -0.58
C LYS A 104 2.99 13.22 0.10
N PRO A 105 2.02 12.92 0.98
CA PRO A 105 1.24 13.95 1.66
C PRO A 105 2.11 15.03 2.32
N HIS A 106 1.60 16.25 2.39
CA HIS A 106 2.37 17.38 2.93
C HIS A 106 2.88 17.07 4.35
N GLY A 107 4.18 17.30 4.57
CA GLY A 107 4.89 16.96 5.80
C GLY A 107 5.36 15.51 5.92
N ALA A 108 4.87 14.59 5.09
CA ALA A 108 5.30 13.19 5.13
C ALA A 108 6.74 13.05 4.62
N ARG A 109 7.55 12.25 5.32
CA ARG A 109 8.94 11.97 4.95
C ARG A 109 9.04 11.15 3.67
N TYR A 110 8.24 10.09 3.58
CA TYR A 110 8.24 9.15 2.47
C TYR A 110 6.92 9.17 1.68
N THR A 111 6.94 8.61 0.48
CA THR A 111 5.71 8.28 -0.24
C THR A 111 4.95 7.19 0.50
N ILE A 112 3.64 7.12 0.28
CA ILE A 112 2.82 6.03 0.80
C ILE A 112 3.27 4.66 0.30
N ASP A 113 3.74 4.55 -0.95
CA ASP A 113 4.31 3.32 -1.49
C ASP A 113 5.52 2.86 -0.66
N CYS A 114 6.39 3.81 -0.28
CA CYS A 114 7.54 3.51 0.55
C CYS A 114 7.14 3.13 1.98
N TYR A 115 6.12 3.76 2.57
CA TYR A 115 5.61 3.31 3.88
C TYR A 115 5.09 1.87 3.82
N PHE A 116 4.36 1.48 2.77
CA PHE A 116 3.92 0.08 2.60
C PHE A 116 5.11 -0.87 2.37
N GLN A 117 6.09 -0.50 1.56
CA GLN A 117 7.31 -1.31 1.36
C GLN A 117 8.06 -1.52 2.68
N ARG A 118 8.20 -0.48 3.50
CA ARG A 118 8.81 -0.56 4.83
C ARG A 118 7.98 -1.44 5.78
N ALA A 119 6.66 -1.33 5.76
CA ALA A 119 5.76 -2.13 6.58
C ALA A 119 5.84 -3.63 6.25
N VAL A 120 5.76 -3.97 4.95
CA VAL A 120 5.87 -5.37 4.48
C VAL A 120 7.28 -5.91 4.68
N GLY A 121 8.32 -5.08 4.48
CA GLY A 121 9.70 -5.46 4.76
C GLY A 121 9.96 -5.71 6.25
N PHE A 122 9.33 -4.93 7.13
CA PHE A 122 9.42 -5.10 8.58
C PHE A 122 8.68 -6.35 9.06
N ARG A 123 7.43 -6.55 8.64
CA ARG A 123 6.62 -7.72 9.01
C ARG A 123 5.96 -8.35 7.77
N PRO A 124 6.65 -9.26 7.05
CA PRO A 124 6.12 -9.87 5.83
C PRO A 124 4.86 -10.70 6.02
N GLN A 125 4.56 -11.14 7.24
CA GLN A 125 3.40 -11.98 7.56
C GLN A 125 2.28 -11.19 8.25
N ASP A 126 2.16 -9.89 7.99
CA ASP A 126 1.07 -9.05 8.48
C ASP A 126 -0.07 -8.97 7.45
N ALA A 127 -1.10 -9.81 7.64
CA ALA A 127 -2.24 -9.87 6.73
C ALA A 127 -3.00 -8.55 6.65
N ARG A 128 -3.09 -7.80 7.76
CA ARG A 128 -3.79 -6.51 7.81
C ARG A 128 -3.05 -5.45 7.00
N VAL A 129 -1.73 -5.37 7.13
CA VAL A 129 -0.90 -4.47 6.29
C VAL A 129 -1.02 -4.83 4.82
N ARG A 130 -0.95 -6.12 4.47
CA ARG A 130 -1.10 -6.58 3.08
C ARG A 130 -2.48 -6.25 2.50
N ALA A 131 -3.55 -6.43 3.28
CA ALA A 131 -4.90 -6.07 2.87
C ALA A 131 -5.04 -4.56 2.61
N LEU A 132 -4.45 -3.72 3.46
CA LEU A 132 -4.40 -2.27 3.26
C LEU A 132 -3.59 -1.88 2.03
N PHE A 133 -2.44 -2.53 1.81
CA PHE A 133 -1.61 -2.25 0.64
C PHE A 133 -2.35 -2.61 -0.66
N GLY A 134 -2.97 -3.80 -0.69
CA GLY A 134 -3.82 -4.23 -1.80
C GLY A 134 -4.98 -3.26 -2.08
N SER A 135 -5.64 -2.76 -1.04
CA SER A 135 -6.68 -1.73 -1.17
C SER A 135 -6.15 -0.43 -1.79
N TYR A 136 -4.97 0.03 -1.37
CA TYR A 136 -4.33 1.22 -1.91
C TYR A 136 -3.96 1.03 -3.40
N LEU A 137 -3.32 -0.08 -3.74
CA LEU A 137 -2.95 -0.43 -5.12
C LEU A 137 -4.18 -0.53 -6.03
N LEU A 138 -5.28 -1.11 -5.53
CA LEU A 138 -6.53 -1.21 -6.27
C LEU A 138 -7.12 0.17 -6.59
N ALA A 139 -7.06 1.10 -5.63
CA ALA A 139 -7.50 2.49 -5.79
C ALA A 139 -6.65 3.25 -6.83
N LEU A 140 -5.36 2.90 -6.95
CA LEU A 140 -4.46 3.47 -7.96
C LEU A 140 -4.65 2.89 -9.38
N GLY A 141 -5.42 1.81 -9.55
CA GLY A 141 -5.48 1.14 -10.86
C GLY A 141 -4.56 -0.07 -11.00
N GLN A 142 -3.64 -0.28 -10.06
CA GLN A 142 -2.60 -1.31 -10.11
C GLN A 142 -3.16 -2.68 -9.71
N THR A 143 -4.04 -3.20 -10.56
CA THR A 143 -4.92 -4.32 -10.25
C THR A 143 -4.17 -5.63 -10.02
N ASP A 144 -3.09 -5.91 -10.78
CA ASP A 144 -2.34 -7.16 -10.60
C ASP A 144 -1.46 -7.13 -9.34
N ALA A 145 -0.82 -5.99 -9.04
CA ALA A 145 -0.10 -5.81 -7.78
C ALA A 145 -1.04 -5.88 -6.57
N ALA A 146 -2.25 -5.33 -6.69
CA ALA A 146 -3.28 -5.45 -5.66
C ALA A 146 -3.69 -6.92 -5.43
N LEU A 147 -3.83 -7.70 -6.50
CA LEU A 147 -4.19 -9.11 -6.42
C LEU A 147 -3.15 -9.90 -5.61
N GLU A 148 -1.87 -9.70 -5.91
CA GLU A 148 -0.78 -10.35 -5.18
C GLU A 148 -0.86 -10.08 -3.67
N GLN A 149 -1.01 -8.82 -3.27
CA GLN A 149 -1.07 -8.46 -1.85
C GLN A 149 -2.32 -9.02 -1.17
N LEU A 150 -3.47 -8.98 -1.85
CA LEU A 150 -4.74 -9.46 -1.29
C LEU A 150 -4.82 -10.99 -1.20
N GLU A 151 -4.26 -11.72 -2.16
CA GLU A 151 -4.14 -13.17 -2.10
C GLU A 151 -3.23 -13.60 -0.95
N GLN A 152 -2.09 -12.91 -0.75
CA GLN A 152 -1.24 -13.16 0.41
C GLN A 152 -1.95 -12.84 1.73
N ALA A 153 -2.70 -11.74 1.80
CA ALA A 153 -3.48 -11.40 2.99
C ALA A 153 -4.53 -12.47 3.31
N ALA A 154 -5.24 -12.97 2.30
CA ALA A 154 -6.25 -14.03 2.46
C ALA A 154 -5.62 -15.41 2.75
N LEU A 155 -4.38 -15.66 2.34
CA LEU A 155 -3.64 -16.86 2.70
C LEU A 155 -3.21 -16.84 4.17
N LEU A 156 -2.70 -15.70 4.64
CA LEU A 156 -2.22 -15.52 6.02
C LEU A 156 -3.37 -15.54 7.03
N GLU A 157 -4.48 -14.88 6.70
CA GLU A 157 -5.69 -14.86 7.52
C GLU A 157 -6.91 -15.18 6.64
N PRO A 158 -7.24 -16.47 6.47
CA PRO A 158 -8.40 -16.91 5.68
C PRO A 158 -9.73 -16.36 6.18
N ASP A 159 -9.82 -16.05 7.48
CA ASP A 159 -11.04 -15.56 8.14
C ASP A 159 -11.02 -14.03 8.35
N ASN A 160 -10.24 -13.30 7.56
CA ASN A 160 -10.20 -11.83 7.60
C ASN A 160 -11.24 -11.25 6.60
N PRO A 161 -12.36 -10.68 7.08
CA PRO A 161 -13.41 -10.16 6.20
C PRO A 161 -12.94 -8.99 5.31
N THR A 162 -11.94 -8.22 5.75
CA THR A 162 -11.39 -7.09 4.98
C THR A 162 -10.67 -7.57 3.72
N SER A 163 -9.89 -8.66 3.83
CA SER A 163 -9.19 -9.25 2.68
C SER A 163 -10.18 -9.72 1.61
N HIS A 164 -11.23 -10.43 2.02
CA HIS A 164 -12.27 -10.90 1.10
C HIS A 164 -13.10 -9.77 0.49
N TYR A 165 -13.41 -8.73 1.26
CA TYR A 165 -14.09 -7.56 0.72
C TYR A 165 -13.26 -6.87 -0.39
N ASN A 166 -11.96 -6.68 -0.15
CA ASN A 166 -11.07 -6.07 -1.12
C ASN A 166 -10.83 -6.97 -2.36
N LEU A 167 -10.72 -8.29 -2.18
CA LEU A 167 -10.71 -9.26 -3.29
C LEU A 167 -12.00 -9.17 -4.12
N GLY A 168 -13.15 -9.04 -3.46
CA GLY A 168 -14.43 -8.87 -4.15
C GLY A 168 -14.48 -7.61 -5.00
N LEU A 169 -14.01 -6.48 -4.46
CA LEU A 169 -13.88 -5.23 -5.24
C LEU A 169 -12.92 -5.37 -6.41
N LEU A 170 -11.80 -6.10 -6.21
CA LEU A 170 -10.82 -6.35 -7.26
C LEU A 170 -11.40 -7.21 -8.39
N TYR A 171 -12.03 -8.34 -8.06
CA TYR A 171 -12.61 -9.22 -9.06
C TYR A 171 -13.79 -8.55 -9.80
N LEU A 172 -14.59 -7.74 -9.10
CA LEU A 172 -15.61 -6.90 -9.72
C LEU A 172 -14.98 -5.97 -10.78
N LYS A 173 -13.85 -5.31 -10.46
CA LYS A 173 -13.13 -4.45 -11.40
C LYS A 173 -12.61 -5.22 -12.62
N LYS A 174 -12.18 -6.47 -12.43
CA LYS A 174 -11.79 -7.39 -13.50
C LYS A 174 -12.98 -7.99 -14.26
N LYS A 175 -14.22 -7.69 -13.85
CA LYS A 175 -15.47 -8.31 -14.34
C LYS A 175 -15.52 -9.83 -14.15
N ASP A 176 -14.72 -10.37 -13.23
CA ASP A 176 -14.79 -11.76 -12.79
C ASP A 176 -15.87 -11.87 -11.70
N TYR A 177 -17.13 -11.86 -12.15
CA TYR A 177 -18.28 -11.76 -11.25
C TYR A 177 -18.47 -13.01 -10.37
N ASP A 178 -18.00 -14.16 -10.82
CA ASP A 178 -18.05 -15.41 -10.05
C ASP A 178 -17.17 -15.29 -8.81
N LYS A 179 -15.90 -14.89 -8.98
CA LYS A 179 -15.01 -14.66 -7.84
C LYS A 179 -15.40 -13.45 -7.01
N ALA A 180 -15.93 -12.40 -7.64
CA ALA A 180 -16.41 -11.23 -6.92
C ALA A 180 -17.52 -11.58 -5.93
N ARG A 181 -18.53 -12.37 -6.37
CA ARG A 181 -19.59 -12.87 -5.49
C ARG A 181 -19.04 -13.77 -4.39
N ALA A 182 -18.22 -14.76 -4.74
CA ALA A 182 -17.67 -15.69 -3.74
C ALA A 182 -16.88 -14.97 -2.64
N SER A 183 -16.13 -13.93 -3.01
CA SER A 183 -15.39 -13.10 -2.05
C SER A 183 -16.34 -12.20 -1.22
N ALA A 184 -17.38 -11.65 -1.85
CA ALA A 184 -18.40 -10.89 -1.15
C ALA A 184 -19.14 -11.74 -0.11
N ASP A 185 -19.57 -12.95 -0.49
CA ASP A 185 -20.28 -13.89 0.38
C ASP A 185 -19.45 -14.20 1.63
N LYS A 186 -18.14 -14.49 1.46
CA LYS A 186 -17.22 -14.69 2.58
C LYS A 186 -17.12 -13.46 3.47
N ALA A 187 -16.88 -12.27 2.89
CA ALA A 187 -16.76 -11.04 3.65
C ALA A 187 -18.00 -10.75 4.50
N TYR A 188 -19.20 -10.90 3.92
CA TYR A 188 -20.46 -10.61 4.59
C TYR A 188 -20.88 -11.70 5.58
N ALA A 189 -20.57 -12.97 5.32
CA ALA A 189 -20.76 -14.05 6.30
C ALA A 189 -19.94 -13.82 7.58
N MET A 190 -18.79 -13.16 7.45
CA MET A 190 -17.92 -12.74 8.57
C MET A 190 -18.28 -11.36 9.15
N GLY A 191 -19.44 -10.80 8.79
CA GLY A 191 -19.95 -9.55 9.36
C GLY A 191 -19.26 -8.28 8.84
N PHE A 192 -18.64 -8.30 7.65
CA PHE A 192 -18.08 -7.08 7.09
C PHE A 192 -19.16 -5.98 6.94
N PRO A 193 -18.96 -4.77 7.50
CA PRO A 193 -20.06 -3.85 7.70
C PRO A 193 -20.40 -3.00 6.47
N LEU A 194 -19.49 -2.89 5.49
CA LEU A 194 -19.68 -1.92 4.40
C LEU A 194 -20.50 -2.53 3.25
N PRO A 195 -21.63 -1.91 2.86
CA PRO A 195 -22.48 -2.42 1.79
C PRO A 195 -21.93 -2.14 0.39
N GLY A 196 -20.80 -1.44 0.27
CA GLY A 196 -20.31 -0.90 -1.00
C GLY A 196 -20.09 -1.96 -2.09
N LEU A 197 -19.47 -3.10 -1.76
CA LEU A 197 -19.29 -4.20 -2.69
C LEU A 197 -20.64 -4.82 -3.11
N LYS A 198 -21.53 -5.10 -2.15
CA LYS A 198 -22.90 -5.57 -2.41
C LYS A 198 -23.63 -4.63 -3.36
N ASN A 199 -23.64 -3.33 -3.09
CA ASN A 199 -24.32 -2.34 -3.94
C ASN A 199 -23.76 -2.37 -5.36
N LYS A 200 -22.44 -2.40 -5.53
CA LYS A 200 -21.81 -2.49 -6.86
C LYS A 200 -22.15 -3.79 -7.59
N LEU A 201 -22.28 -4.90 -6.88
CA LEU A 201 -22.71 -6.17 -7.46
C LEU A 201 -24.19 -6.11 -7.86
N VAL A 202 -25.06 -5.46 -7.07
CA VAL A 202 -26.46 -5.22 -7.43
C VAL A 202 -26.54 -4.38 -8.70
N ASP A 203 -25.81 -3.27 -8.78
CA ASP A 203 -25.78 -2.38 -9.94
C ASP A 203 -25.30 -3.11 -11.22
N ALA A 204 -24.42 -4.10 -11.07
CA ALA A 204 -23.93 -4.93 -12.16
C ALA A 204 -24.89 -6.09 -12.54
N GLY A 205 -26.00 -6.28 -11.82
CA GLY A 205 -26.89 -7.44 -11.98
C GLY A 205 -26.27 -8.75 -11.51
N GLN A 206 -25.27 -8.68 -10.63
CA GLN A 206 -24.43 -9.79 -10.17
C GLN A 206 -24.59 -10.09 -8.69
N TRP A 207 -25.56 -9.50 -8.00
CA TRP A 207 -25.86 -9.84 -6.62
C TRP A 207 -27.00 -10.87 -6.56
N ARG A 208 -26.72 -12.04 -5.98
CA ARG A 208 -27.71 -13.07 -5.72
C ARG A 208 -28.10 -12.99 -4.24
N GLY A 209 -28.71 -11.88 -3.84
CA GLY A 209 -29.24 -11.77 -2.48
C GLY A 209 -30.30 -12.85 -2.22
N GLU A 210 -30.35 -13.35 -0.99
CA GLU A 210 -31.45 -14.19 -0.52
C GLU A 210 -32.79 -13.51 -0.90
N LYS A 211 -33.67 -14.30 -1.50
CA LYS A 211 -35.05 -13.90 -1.77
C LYS A 211 -35.80 -13.63 -0.47
#